data_AF-A0A2P5KQF7-F1
#
_entry.id   AF-A0A2P5KQF7-F1
#
_cell.length_a   1.000
_cell.length_b   1.000
_cell.length_c   1.000
_cell.angle_alpha   90.00
_cell.angle_beta   90.00
_cell.angle_gamma   90.00
#
_symmetry.space_group_name_H-M   'P 1'
#
loop_
_entity.id
_entity.type
_entity.pdbx_description
1 polymer ?
#
loop_
_entity_poly.entity_id
_entity_poly.type
_entity_poly.pdbx_seq_one_letter_code
_entity_poly.pdbx_strand_id
1 'polypeptide(L)'
;MAIIKKALILGTAIALLPTDQAQQNEFYERSTDALQWTMTFCDRNQTICTEGNALWTTFVQKAEFGAGVAYTLFQKQFNVDEPRALPVKEPLFERRGTLKPEDMRPGWRGGAQTSRSGA
;
A
#
# COMPACT_ATOMS: atom_id res chain seq x y z
N MET A 1 -11.70 -21.63 -9.67
CA MET A 1 -12.95 -20.84 -9.75
C MET A 1 -12.95 -19.58 -8.89
N ALA A 2 -12.56 -19.61 -7.60
CA ALA A 2 -12.67 -18.45 -6.71
C ALA A 2 -11.84 -17.22 -7.16
N ILE A 3 -10.58 -17.42 -7.57
CA ILE A 3 -9.70 -16.31 -8.03
C ILE A 3 -10.27 -15.64 -9.28
N ILE A 4 -10.70 -16.44 -10.26
CA ILE A 4 -11.31 -15.92 -11.51
C ILE A 4 -12.57 -15.11 -11.19
N LYS A 5 -13.44 -15.60 -10.30
CA LYS A 5 -14.63 -14.84 -9.86
C LYS A 5 -14.25 -13.51 -9.22
N LYS A 6 -13.20 -13.48 -8.38
CA LYS A 6 -12.73 -12.24 -7.75
C LYS A 6 -12.12 -11.27 -8.76
N ALA A 7 -11.33 -11.76 -9.71
CA ALA A 7 -10.77 -10.96 -10.79
C ALA A 7 -11.86 -10.37 -11.69
N LEU A 8 -12.89 -11.16 -12.02
CA LEU A 8 -14.05 -10.68 -12.78
C LEU A 8 -14.79 -9.58 -12.01
N ILE A 9 -15.10 -9.79 -10.72
CA ILE A 9 -15.78 -8.78 -9.91
C ILE A 9 -14.95 -7.49 -9.84
N LEU A 10 -13.64 -7.60 -9.60
CA LEU A 10 -12.76 -6.44 -9.53
C LEU A 10 -12.67 -5.72 -10.89
N GLY A 11 -12.51 -6.46 -11.99
CA GLY A 11 -12.47 -5.90 -13.33
C GLY A 11 -13.76 -5.20 -13.71
N THR A 12 -14.92 -5.80 -13.41
CA THR A 12 -16.23 -5.18 -13.61
C THR A 12 -16.38 -3.90 -12.78
N ALA A 13 -15.96 -3.91 -11.51
CA ALA A 13 -16.02 -2.72 -10.66
C ALA A 13 -15.20 -1.56 -11.24
N ILE A 14 -13.98 -1.84 -11.72
CA ILE A 14 -13.12 -0.84 -12.36
C ILE A 14 -13.73 -0.36 -13.68
N ALA A 15 -14.28 -1.27 -14.49
CA ALA A 15 -14.89 -0.94 -15.77
C ALA A 15 -16.14 -0.06 -15.65
N LEU A 16 -16.83 -0.09 -14.50
CA LEU A 16 -17.98 0.76 -14.21
C LEU A 16 -17.59 2.15 -13.70
N LEU A 17 -16.31 2.42 -13.43
CA LEU A 17 -15.88 3.75 -13.01
C LEU A 17 -15.93 4.71 -14.20
N PRO A 18 -16.53 5.91 -14.03
CA PRO A 18 -16.64 6.88 -15.10
C PRO A 18 -15.25 7.44 -15.45
N THR A 19 -14.88 7.38 -16.73
CA THR A 19 -13.62 7.96 -17.24
C THR A 19 -13.80 9.34 -17.84
N ASP A 20 -15.02 9.69 -18.27
CA ASP A 20 -15.36 10.96 -18.89
C ASP A 20 -15.73 12.03 -17.85
N GLN A 21 -15.36 13.30 -18.08
CA GLN A 21 -15.62 14.38 -17.12
C GLN A 21 -17.12 14.63 -16.89
N ALA A 22 -17.98 14.53 -17.91
CA ALA A 22 -19.41 14.76 -17.73
C ALA A 22 -20.03 13.64 -16.87
N GLN A 23 -19.61 12.39 -17.10
CA GLN A 23 -20.04 11.26 -16.28
C GLN A 23 -19.48 11.29 -14.85
N GLN A 24 -18.27 11.82 -14.67
CA GLN A 24 -17.71 12.05 -13.33
C GLN A 24 -18.54 13.05 -12.55
N ASN A 25 -18.97 14.16 -13.18
CA ASN A 25 -19.79 15.17 -12.52
C ASN A 25 -21.14 14.59 -12.06
N GLU A 26 -21.82 13.84 -12.92
CA GLU A 26 -23.07 13.15 -12.58
C GLU A 26 -22.87 12.13 -11.44
N PHE A 27 -21.77 11.37 -11.48
CA PHE A 27 -21.38 10.46 -10.41
C PHE A 27 -21.12 11.20 -9.10
N TYR A 28 -20.44 12.35 -9.14
CA TYR A 28 -20.21 13.20 -7.98
C TYR A 28 -21.51 13.72 -7.39
N GLU A 29 -22.43 14.25 -8.20
CA GLU A 29 -23.73 14.72 -7.73
C GLU A 29 -24.51 13.61 -7.01
N ARG A 30 -24.61 12.43 -7.62
CA ARG A 30 -25.26 11.27 -6.99
C ARG A 30 -24.56 10.84 -5.70
N SER A 31 -23.24 10.92 -5.67
CA SER A 31 -22.46 10.63 -4.46
C SER A 31 -22.75 11.65 -3.36
N THR A 32 -22.92 12.94 -3.71
CA THR A 32 -23.29 13.97 -2.72
C THR A 32 -24.67 13.74 -2.12
N ASP A 33 -25.65 13.31 -2.90
CA ASP A 33 -26.98 12.94 -2.38
C ASP A 33 -26.89 11.77 -1.40
N ALA A 34 -26.12 10.74 -1.75
CA ALA A 34 -25.91 9.59 -0.86
C ALA A 34 -25.21 9.99 0.45
N LEU A 35 -24.26 10.94 0.39
CA LEU A 35 -23.63 11.49 1.58
C LEU A 35 -24.63 12.22 2.47
N GLN A 36 -25.53 13.03 1.91
CA GLN A 36 -26.57 13.71 2.68
C GLN A 36 -27.48 12.72 3.43
N TRP A 37 -27.90 11.64 2.77
CA TRP A 37 -28.67 10.57 3.40
C TRP A 37 -27.90 9.88 4.52
N THR A 38 -26.62 9.61 4.30
CA THR A 38 -25.75 8.99 5.31
C THR A 38 -25.57 9.89 6.52
N MET A 39 -25.35 11.19 6.32
CA MET A 39 -25.26 12.17 7.40
C MET A 39 -26.55 12.21 8.23
N THR A 40 -27.70 12.25 7.56
CA THR A 40 -29.01 12.24 8.24
C THR A 40 -29.24 10.93 9.00
N PHE A 41 -28.81 9.80 8.45
CA PHE A 41 -28.87 8.51 9.14
C PHE A 41 -28.00 8.50 10.40
N CYS A 42 -26.77 9.03 10.32
CA CYS A 42 -25.85 9.08 11.44
C CYS A 42 -26.28 10.03 12.54
N ASP A 43 -26.92 11.15 12.20
CA ASP A 43 -27.54 12.04 13.18
C ASP A 43 -28.57 11.29 14.05
N ARG A 44 -29.35 10.41 13.42
CA ARG A 44 -30.37 9.59 14.09
C ARG A 44 -29.84 8.30 14.73
N ASN A 45 -28.65 7.83 14.34
CA ASN A 45 -28.08 6.54 14.76
C ASN A 45 -26.60 6.67 15.13
N GLN A 46 -26.29 7.56 16.09
CA GLN A 46 -24.91 7.93 16.44
C GLN A 46 -24.03 6.74 16.83
N THR A 47 -24.55 5.80 17.62
CA THR A 47 -23.79 4.61 18.07
C THR A 47 -23.33 3.76 16.89
N ILE A 48 -24.25 3.44 15.97
CA ILE A 48 -23.95 2.61 14.79
C ILE A 48 -22.91 3.30 13.90
N CYS A 49 -23.04 4.61 13.69
CA CYS A 49 -22.06 5.34 12.88
C CYS A 49 -20.70 5.47 13.56
N THR A 50 -20.63 5.56 14.89
CA THR A 50 -19.35 5.65 15.60
C THR A 50 -18.58 4.33 15.51
N GLU A 51 -19.27 3.21 15.73
CA GLU A 51 -18.68 1.87 15.58
C GLU A 51 -18.31 1.59 14.12
N GLY A 52 -19.21 1.92 13.19
CA GLY A 52 -18.97 1.80 11.75
C GLY A 52 -17.77 2.62 11.28
N ASN A 53 -17.61 3.85 11.78
CA ASN A 53 -16.48 4.71 11.43
C ASN A 53 -15.14 4.14 11.93
N ALA A 54 -15.10 3.54 13.13
CA ALA A 54 -13.90 2.89 13.64
C ALA A 54 -13.46 1.70 12.75
N LEU A 55 -14.43 0.89 12.32
CA LEU A 55 -14.18 -0.22 11.39
C LEU A 55 -13.75 0.27 10.01
N TRP A 56 -14.44 1.29 9.49
CA TRP A 56 -14.12 1.91 8.20
C TRP A 56 -12.72 2.50 8.18
N THR A 57 -12.34 3.25 9.22
CA THR A 57 -11.01 3.84 9.36
C THR A 57 -9.93 2.76 9.33
N THR A 58 -10.12 1.66 10.07
CA THR A 58 -9.20 0.52 10.08
C THR A 58 -9.10 -0.13 8.70
N PHE A 59 -10.24 -0.27 8.01
CA PHE A 59 -10.28 -0.82 6.66
C PHE A 59 -9.51 0.06 5.67
N VAL A 60 -9.72 1.38 5.68
CA VAL A 60 -9.02 2.34 4.82
C VAL A 60 -7.51 2.27 5.04
N GLN A 61 -7.04 2.27 6.29
CA GLN A 61 -5.61 2.14 6.60
C GLN A 61 -5.00 0.84 6.03
N LYS A 62 -5.73 -0.27 6.13
CA LYS A 62 -5.29 -1.55 5.55
C LYS A 62 -5.30 -1.53 4.03
N ALA A 63 -6.28 -0.87 3.42
CA ALA A 63 -6.38 -0.72 1.98
C ALA A 63 -5.24 0.16 1.44
N GLU A 64 -4.93 1.29 2.08
CA GLU A 64 -3.81 2.18 1.72
C GLU A 64 -2.48 1.43 1.76
N PHE A 65 -2.21 0.73 2.87
CA PHE A 65 -1.01 -0.09 3.00
C PHE A 65 -0.95 -1.18 1.92
N GLY A 66 -2.05 -1.92 1.73
CA GLY A 66 -2.13 -2.99 0.74
C GLY A 66 -1.94 -2.49 -0.70
N ALA A 67 -2.55 -1.35 -1.04
CA ALA A 67 -2.40 -0.70 -2.34
C ALA A 67 -0.96 -0.24 -2.57
N GLY A 68 -0.32 0.38 -1.57
CA GLY A 68 1.09 0.78 -1.67
C GLY A 68 2.03 -0.41 -1.86
N VAL A 69 1.81 -1.51 -1.15
CA VAL A 69 2.58 -2.76 -1.31
C VAL A 69 2.37 -3.34 -2.70
N ALA A 70 1.11 -3.49 -3.13
CA ALA A 70 0.80 -4.02 -4.45
C ALA A 70 1.46 -3.18 -5.54
N TYR A 71 1.27 -1.86 -5.50
CA TYR A 71 1.87 -0.93 -6.45
C TYR A 71 3.39 -1.04 -6.50
N THR A 72 4.07 -1.10 -5.35
CA THR A 72 5.53 -1.28 -5.29
C THR A 72 5.99 -2.60 -5.90
N LEU A 73 5.27 -3.71 -5.66
CA LEU A 73 5.59 -5.01 -6.25
C LEU A 73 5.36 -5.00 -7.76
N PHE A 74 4.26 -4.40 -8.23
CA PHE A 74 4.00 -4.19 -9.65
C PHE A 74 5.14 -3.39 -10.29
N GLN A 75 5.54 -2.25 -9.73
CA GLN A 75 6.66 -1.47 -10.27
C GLN A 75 7.97 -2.27 -10.33
N LYS A 76 8.30 -3.06 -9.30
CA LYS A 76 9.50 -3.91 -9.31
C LYS A 76 9.45 -5.03 -10.35
N GLN A 77 8.27 -5.58 -10.61
CA GLN A 77 8.07 -6.64 -11.60
C GLN A 77 8.06 -6.11 -13.04
N PHE A 78 7.58 -4.88 -13.25
CA PHE A 78 7.40 -4.26 -14.57
C PHE A 78 8.46 -3.22 -14.95
N ASN A 79 9.46 -2.95 -14.09
CA ASN A 79 10.72 -2.34 -14.53
C ASN A 79 11.49 -3.33 -15.42
N VAL A 80 11.03 -3.40 -16.66
CA VAL A 80 11.71 -3.95 -17.84
C VAL A 80 12.72 -2.89 -18.30
N ASP A 81 14.01 -3.21 -18.17
CA ASP A 81 15.19 -2.52 -18.72
C ASP A 81 15.34 -1.01 -18.47
N GLU A 82 16.14 -0.65 -17.44
CA GLU A 82 17.04 0.48 -17.58
C GLU A 82 18.41 -0.04 -18.11
N PRO A 83 18.90 0.42 -19.26
CA PRO A 83 20.13 -0.07 -19.87
C PRO A 83 21.30 0.24 -18.95
N ARG A 84 22.08 -0.80 -18.60
CA ARG A 84 23.41 -0.75 -17.93
C ARG A 84 23.79 0.65 -17.47
N ALA A 85 23.31 1.06 -16.30
CA ALA A 85 23.85 2.22 -15.63
C ALA A 85 25.37 1.99 -15.53
N LEU A 86 26.14 2.86 -16.19
CA LEU A 86 27.55 3.07 -15.93
C LEU A 86 27.77 3.07 -14.40
N PRO A 87 28.90 2.58 -13.88
CA PRO A 87 29.12 2.51 -12.43
C PRO A 87 28.83 3.89 -11.84
N VAL A 88 27.69 4.01 -11.17
CA VAL A 88 27.32 5.20 -10.42
C VAL A 88 28.40 5.29 -9.36
N LYS A 89 29.26 6.30 -9.52
CA LYS A 89 30.25 6.67 -8.52
C LYS A 89 29.47 6.77 -7.21
N GLU A 90 29.75 5.86 -6.29
CA GLU A 90 29.06 5.73 -5.02
C GLU A 90 28.86 7.13 -4.44
N PRO A 91 27.64 7.51 -3.99
CA PRO A 91 27.51 8.73 -3.23
C PRO A 91 28.42 8.55 -2.02
N LEU A 92 29.45 9.39 -1.94
CA LEU A 92 30.33 9.50 -0.80
C LEU A 92 29.42 9.53 0.42
N PHE A 93 29.47 8.45 1.19
CA PHE A 93 28.74 8.28 2.44
C PHE A 93 29.06 9.49 3.32
N GLU A 94 28.19 10.49 3.26
CA GLU A 94 28.21 11.62 4.16
C GLU A 94 28.04 11.02 5.56
N ARG A 95 29.15 11.05 6.32
CA ARG A 95 29.34 10.49 7.66
C ARG A 95 28.09 10.61 8.52
N ARG A 96 27.26 9.57 8.55
CA ARG A 96 26.29 9.38 9.63
C ARG A 96 26.91 8.48 10.70
N GLY A 97 27.66 9.10 11.60
CA GLY A 97 28.07 8.50 12.88
C GLY A 97 29.27 7.56 12.85
N THR A 98 29.59 7.00 14.03
CA THR A 98 30.72 6.08 14.29
C THR A 98 30.45 4.64 13.85
N LEU A 99 29.32 4.40 13.19
CA LEU A 99 28.90 3.06 12.78
C LEU A 99 29.70 2.61 11.58
N LYS A 100 30.30 1.44 11.67
CA LYS A 100 31.03 0.83 10.57
C LYS A 100 30.07 0.08 9.65
N PRO A 101 30.42 -0.17 8.38
CA PRO A 101 29.62 -0.97 7.45
C PRO A 101 29.23 -2.34 8.00
N GLU A 102 30.06 -2.92 8.87
CA GLU A 102 29.79 -4.20 9.53
C GLU A 102 28.60 -4.14 10.51
N ASP A 103 28.38 -3.00 11.16
CA ASP A 103 27.31 -2.79 12.14
C ASP A 103 25.92 -2.69 11.51
N MET A 104 25.86 -2.43 10.20
CA MET A 104 24.62 -2.33 9.44
C MET A 104 24.13 -3.67 8.89
N ARG A 105 24.86 -4.76 9.14
CA ARG A 105 24.40 -6.10 8.75
C ARG A 105 23.29 -6.54 9.71
N PRO A 106 22.17 -7.09 9.22
CA PRO A 106 21.09 -7.58 10.07
C PRO A 106 21.56 -8.76 10.92
N GLY A 107 22.04 -8.49 12.14
CA GLY A 107 22.61 -9.47 13.08
C GLY A 107 21.59 -10.45 13.69
N TRP A 108 20.30 -10.32 13.36
CA TRP A 108 19.25 -11.25 13.81
C TRP A 108 19.23 -12.57 13.03
N ARG A 109 19.97 -12.69 11.91
CA ARG A 109 20.26 -13.98 11.28
C ARG A 109 21.54 -14.51 11.89
N GLY A 110 21.42 -15.23 13.01
CA GLY A 110 22.54 -15.76 13.79
C GLY A 110 23.64 -16.35 12.90
N GLY A 111 24.79 -15.68 12.87
CA GLY A 111 26.00 -16.21 12.27
C GLY A 111 26.54 -17.33 13.17
N ALA A 112 26.89 -18.45 12.56
CA ALA A 112 27.46 -19.60 13.25
C ALA A 112 28.62 -19.15 14.15
N GLN A 113 28.44 -19.30 15.47
CA GLN A 113 29.52 -19.24 16.42
C GLN A 113 30.43 -20.44 16.14
N THR A 114 31.49 -20.25 15.37
CA THR A 114 32.61 -21.18 15.36
C THR A 114 33.31 -21.08 16.72
N SER A 115 32.84 -21.93 17.64
CA SER A 115 33.47 -22.17 18.93
C SER A 115 34.94 -22.53 18.73
N ARG A 116 35.82 -21.80 19.42
CA ARG A 116 37.19 -22.24 19.72
C ARG A 116 37.16 -23.62 20.38
N SER A 117 38.00 -24.52 19.90
CA SER A 117 38.67 -25.59 20.65
C SER A 117 40.11 -25.54 20.14
N GLY A 118 41.12 -25.17 20.92
CA GLY A 118 41.55 -25.92 22.09
C GLY A 118 42.52 -27.01 21.63
N ALA A 119 43.79 -26.64 21.47
CA ALA A 119 45.01 -27.47 21.57
C ALA A 119 46.22 -26.54 21.58
#